data_AF-A0A3D3UY44-F1
#
_entry.id   AF-A0A3D3UY44-F1
#
_cell.length_a   1.000
_cell.length_b   1.000
_cell.length_c   1.000
_cell.angle_alpha   90.00
_cell.angle_beta   90.00
_cell.angle_gamma   90.00
#
_symmetry.space_group_name_H-M   'P 1'
#
loop_
_entity.id
_entity.type
_entity.pdbx_description
1 polymer ?
#
loop_
_entity_poly.entity_id
_entity_poly.type
_entity_poly.pdbx_seq_one_letter_code
_entity_poly.pdbx_strand_id
1 'polypeptide(L)' 'MQIIAKCPECCKTWLLDGSVADRRIRCRKCGRLFKVPKPDDVPKAAEMIGRAKGTIYVDEAGKTYG' A
#
# COMPACT_ATOMS: atom_id res chain seq x y z
N MET A 1 8.93 14.17 -8.27
CA MET A 1 7.83 13.49 -7.54
C MET A 1 8.44 12.47 -6.59
N GLN A 2 7.86 12.28 -5.40
CA GLN A 2 8.31 11.29 -4.41
C GLN A 2 7.22 10.23 -4.23
N ILE A 3 7.61 8.96 -4.21
CA ILE A 3 6.73 7.81 -4.01
C ILE A 3 6.97 7.26 -2.61
N ILE A 4 5.93 7.23 -1.79
CA ILE A 4 6.01 6.57 -0.49
C ILE A 4 5.79 5.07 -0.70
N ALA A 5 6.84 4.27 -0.58
CA ALA A 5 6.76 2.82 -0.70
C ALA A 5 6.79 2.16 0.68
N LYS A 6 5.86 1.24 0.90
CA LYS A 6 5.79 0.39 2.08
C LYS A 6 6.16 -1.05 1.70
N CYS A 7 7.10 -1.65 2.42
CA CYS A 7 7.44 -3.05 2.22
C CYS A 7 6.28 -3.96 2.67
N PRO A 8 5.85 -4.94 1.88
CA PRO A 8 4.78 -5.86 2.26
C PRO A 8 5.17 -6.85 3.38
N GLU A 9 6.46 -7.10 3.61
CA GLU A 9 6.91 -7.99 4.69
C GLU A 9 7.18 -7.25 6.00
N CYS A 10 8.11 -6.31 5.97
CA CYS A 10 8.59 -5.68 7.20
C CYS A 10 7.82 -4.41 7.57
N CYS A 11 6.78 -4.06 6.78
CA CYS A 11 5.95 -2.86 6.91
C CYS A 11 6.69 -1.52 6.94
N LYS A 12 8.00 -1.52 6.67
CA LYS A 12 8.80 -0.30 6.73
C LYS A 12 8.52 0.54 5.50
N THR A 13 8.30 1.82 5.77
CA THR A 13 7.96 2.84 4.77
C THR A 13 9.17 3.71 4.49
N TRP A 14 9.37 4.09 3.24
CA TRP A 14 10.39 5.07 2.87
C TRP A 14 10.00 5.83 1.61
N LEU A 15 10.60 7.00 1.47
CA LEU A 15 10.47 7.85 0.29
C LEU A 15 11.39 7.32 -0.80
N LEU A 16 10.81 7.11 -1.96
CA LEU A 16 11.50 6.78 -3.20
C LEU A 16 11.40 7.95 -4.16
N ASP A 17 12.40 8.05 -5.01
CA ASP A 17 12.36 8.98 -6.12
C ASP A 17 11.35 8.52 -7.17
N GLY A 18 10.62 9.43 -7.82
CA GLY A 18 9.68 9.10 -8.88
C GLY A 18 10.31 8.32 -10.04
N SER A 19 11.63 8.44 -10.20
CA SER A 19 12.44 7.72 -11.18
C SER A 19 12.49 6.19 -10.97
N VAL A 20 12.06 5.68 -9.81
CA VAL A 20 11.96 4.23 -9.55
C VAL A 20 10.54 3.66 -9.65
N ALA A 21 9.58 4.46 -10.15
CA ALA A 21 8.27 3.97 -10.54
C ALA A 21 8.39 2.78 -11.51
N ASP A 22 7.58 1.73 -11.33
CA ASP A 22 7.57 0.48 -12.11
C ASP A 22 8.83 -0.41 -11.97
N ARG A 23 9.85 0.02 -11.23
CA ARG A 23 11.05 -0.81 -10.97
C ARG A 23 10.83 -1.76 -9.79
N ARG A 24 11.52 -2.90 -9.84
CA ARG A 24 11.67 -3.79 -8.68
C ARG A 24 12.78 -3.25 -7.79
N ILE A 25 12.44 -2.93 -6.56
CA ILE A 25 13.40 -2.47 -5.57
C ILE A 25 13.57 -3.52 -4.48
N ARG A 26 14.76 -3.53 -3.89
CA ARG A 26 15.07 -4.34 -2.72
C ARG A 26 14.75 -3.54 -1.45
N CYS A 27 14.01 -4.15 -0.53
CA CYS A 27 13.82 -3.57 0.80
C CYS A 27 15.15 -3.43 1.54
N ARG A 28 15.43 -2.23 2.08
CA ARG A 28 16.64 -1.96 2.87
C ARG A 28 16.70 -2.65 4.24
N LYS A 29 15.57 -3.22 4.70
CA LYS A 29 15.46 -3.89 6.02
C LYS A 29 15.44 -5.41 5.90
N CYS A 30 14.51 -5.97 5.11
CA CYS A 30 14.37 -7.43 4.96
C CYS A 30 14.99 -7.99 3.68
N GLY A 31 15.51 -7.15 2.77
CA GLY A 31 16.10 -7.64 1.52
C GLY A 31 15.09 -8.18 0.49
N ARG A 32 13.78 -8.18 0.79
CA ARG A 32 12.75 -8.65 -0.15
C ARG A 32 12.70 -7.73 -1.38
N LEU A 33 12.65 -8.34 -2.56
CA LEU A 33 12.38 -7.65 -3.82
C LEU A 33 10.87 -7.48 -3.99
N PHE A 34 10.42 -6.25 -4.23
CA PHE A 34 9.02 -5.95 -4.53
C PHE A 34 8.92 -4.89 -5.63
N LYS A 35 7.82 -4.92 -6.38
CA LYS A 35 7.56 -3.97 -7.46
C LYS A 35 6.99 -2.69 -6.87
N VAL A 36 7.54 -1.53 -7.25
CA VAL A 36 6.96 -0.23 -6.91
C VAL A 36 5.83 0.05 -7.90
N PRO A 37 4.57 0.19 -7.44
CA PRO A 37 3.47 0.54 -8.34
C PRO A 37 3.71 1.92 -8.95
N LYS A 38 3.19 2.15 -10.16
CA LYS A 38 3.29 3.48 -10.77
C LYS A 38 2.47 4.47 -9.93
N PRO A 39 2.90 5.74 -9.84
CA PRO A 39 2.13 6.76 -9.12
C PRO A 39 0.69 6.92 -9.68
N ASP A 40 0.46 6.56 -10.95
CA ASP A 40 -0.86 6.52 -11.61
C ASP A 40 -1.79 5.38 -11.13
N ASP A 41 -1.24 4.30 -10.57
CA ASP A 41 -2.04 3.17 -10.06
C ASP A 41 -2.53 3.41 -8.62
N VAL A 42 -1.84 4.27 -7.86
CA VAL A 42 -2.20 4.61 -6.48
C VAL A 42 -3.57 5.30 -6.36
N PRO A 43 -3.92 6.33 -7.16
CA PRO A 43 -5.24 6.96 -7.08
C PRO A 43 -6.37 6.01 -7.48
N LYS A 44 -6.13 5.10 -8.45
CA LYS A 44 -7.11 4.08 -8.84
C LYS A 44 -7.38 3.08 -7.71
N ALA A 45 -6.33 2.63 -7.03
CA ALA A 45 -6.47 1.75 -5.86
C ALA A 45 -7.15 2.48 -4.69
N ALA A 46 -6.79 3.74 -4.44
CA ALA A 46 -7.42 4.55 -3.39
C ALA A 46 -8.91 4.82 -3.68
N GLU A 47 -9.28 5.08 -4.94
CA GLU A 47 -10.67 5.22 -5.38
C GLU A 47 -11.45 3.92 -5.18
N MET A 48 -10.87 2.76 -5.55
CA MET A 48 -11.51 1.46 -5.34
C MET A 48 -11.69 1.14 -3.85
N ILE A 49 -10.69 1.39 -2.99
CA ILE A 49 -10.82 1.21 -1.54
C ILE A 49 -11.86 2.19 -0.98
N GLY A 50 -11.90 3.43 -1.46
CA GLY A 50 -12.90 4.42 -1.10
C GLY A 50 -14.32 3.97 -1.44
N ARG A 51 -14.52 3.37 -2.62
CA ARG A 51 -15.81 2.79 -3.03
C ARG A 51 -16.17 1.51 -2.29
N ALA A 52 -15.18 0.72 -1.86
CA ALA A 52 -15.38 -0.56 -1.16
C ALA A 52 -15.54 -0.42 0.36
N LYS A 53 -15.34 0.76 0.94
CA LYS A 53 -15.61 1.04 2.35
C LYS A 53 -17.13 1.12 2.60
N GLY A 54 -17.78 -0.03 2.64
CA GLY A 54 -19.03 -0.18 3.39
C GLY A 54 -18.76 0.05 4.87
N THR A 55 -19.73 0.63 5.59
CA THR A 55 -19.63 0.80 7.05
C THR A 55 -19.70 -0.57 7.71
N ILE A 56 -18.56 -1.05 8.22
CA ILE A 56 -18.52 -2.30 8.97
C ILE A 56 -18.71 -1.96 10.46
N TYR A 57 -19.81 -2.41 11.05
CA TYR A 57 -20.06 -2.33 12.48
C TYR A 57 -19.43 -3.54 13.17
N VAL A 58 -18.84 -3.36 14.35
CA VAL A 58 -18.18 -4.43 15.12
C VAL A 58 -18.75 -4.43 16.54
N ASP A 59 -19.20 -5.59 17.04
CA ASP A 59 -19.65 -5.75 18.42
C ASP A 59 -18.53 -6.20 19.38
N GLU A 60 -18.85 -6.26 20.69
CA GLU A 60 -17.94 -6.63 21.78
C GLU A 60 -17.34 -8.05 21.70
N ALA A 61 -18.00 -8.98 21.02
CA ALA A 61 -17.51 -10.33 20.73
C ALA A 61 -16.70 -10.41 19.42
N GLY A 62 -16.44 -9.27 18.76
CA GLY A 62 -15.67 -9.19 17.52
C GLY A 62 -16.44 -9.63 16.27
N LYS A 63 -17.77 -9.74 16.34
CA LYS A 63 -18.59 -10.02 15.17
C LYS A 63 -18.69 -8.77 14.30
N THR A 64 -18.62 -8.98 12.98
CA THR A 64 -18.68 -7.90 11.99
C THR A 64 -20.05 -7.92 11.30
N TYR A 65 -20.62 -6.73 11.09
CA TYR A 65 -21.89 -6.47 10.39
C TYR A 65 -21.64 -5.42 9.31
N GLY A 66 -22.36 -5.51 8.19
CA GLY A 66 -22.23 -4.59 7.05
C GLY A 66 -23.47 -3.75 6.80
#